data_AF-A0A7Z2YA63-F1
#
_entry.id   AF-A0A7Z2YA63-F1
#
_cell.length_a   1.000
_cell.length_b   1.000
_cell.length_c   1.000
_cell.angle_alpha   90.00
_cell.angle_beta   90.00
_cell.angle_gamma   90.00
#
_symmetry.space_group_name_H-M   'P 1'
#
loop_
_entity.id
_entity.type
_entity.pdbx_description
1 polymer ?
#
loop_
_entity_poly.entity_id
_entity_poly.type
_entity_poly.pdbx_seq_one_letter_code
_entity_poly.pdbx_strand_id
1 'polypeptide(L)' 'MTEKYLVYHQLKSGVVKQVAVMASHKEKAREEHLKTDPKSKITHIRLI' A
#
# COMPACT_ATOMS: atom_id res chain seq x y z
N MET A 1 12.36 13.48 -0.39
CA MET A 1 12.54 12.70 -1.63
C MET A 1 11.32 11.81 -1.77
N THR A 2 10.71 11.75 -2.95
CA THR A 2 9.53 10.89 -3.17
C THR A 2 10.01 9.52 -3.60
N GLU A 3 9.69 8.51 -2.81
CA GLU A 3 10.07 7.13 -3.03
C GLU A 3 8.85 6.34 -3.55
N LYS A 4 9.10 5.26 -4.30
CA LYS A 4 8.03 4.43 -4.83
C LYS A 4 7.88 3.19 -3.95
N TYR A 5 6.68 2.97 -3.44
CA TYR A 5 6.37 1.85 -2.56
C TYR A 5 5.36 0.92 -3.23
N LEU A 6 5.62 -0.38 -3.19
CA LEU A 6 4.64 -1.42 -3.50
C LEU A 6 3.91 -1.81 -2.21
N VAL A 7 2.64 -1.45 -2.13
CA VAL A 7 1.73 -1.83 -1.05
C VAL A 7 0.97 -3.09 -1.46
N TYR A 8 1.25 -4.19 -0.77
CA TYR A 8 0.54 -5.45 -0.88
C TYR A 8 -0.65 -5.42 0.08
N HIS A 9 -1.85 -5.63 -0.44
CA HIS A 9 -3.09 -5.67 0.34
C HIS A 9 -3.94 -6.88 -0.04
N GLN A 10 -4.66 -7.40 0.93
CA GLN A 10 -5.56 -8.53 0.76
C GLN A 10 -6.98 -8.04 0.49
N LEU A 11 -7.57 -8.51 -0.60
CA LEU A 11 -8.97 -8.29 -0.92
C LEU A 11 -9.86 -9.24 -0.12
N LYS A 12 -11.16 -8.92 -0.04
CA LYS A 12 -12.17 -9.76 0.65
C LYS A 12 -12.21 -11.22 0.15
N SER A 13 -11.82 -11.46 -1.11
CA SER A 13 -11.72 -12.81 -1.70
C SER A 13 -10.43 -13.57 -1.34
N GLY A 14 -9.58 -13.05 -0.46
CA GLY A 14 -8.29 -13.67 -0.09
C GLY A 14 -7.15 -13.43 -1.08
N VAL A 15 -7.44 -12.82 -2.23
CA VAL A 15 -6.44 -12.47 -3.24
C VAL A 15 -5.57 -11.30 -2.73
N VAL A 16 -4.25 -11.46 -2.78
CA VAL A 16 -3.30 -10.38 -2.50
C VAL A 16 -3.05 -9.61 -3.79
N LYS A 17 -3.33 -8.31 -3.79
CA LYS A 17 -2.97 -7.39 -4.86
C LYS A 17 -1.86 -6.46 -4.40
N GLN A 18 -1.06 -6.01 -5.36
CA GLN A 18 -0.03 -5.01 -5.12
C GLN A 18 -0.42 -3.71 -5.83
N VAL A 19 -0.21 -2.57 -5.17
CA VAL A 19 -0.40 -1.24 -5.76
C VAL A 19 0.85 -0.41 -5.53
N ALA A 20 1.29 0.32 -6.55
CA ALA A 20 2.40 1.24 -6.42
C ALA A 20 1.89 2.60 -5.91
N VAL A 21 2.54 3.13 -4.89
CA VAL A 21 2.22 4.40 -4.23
C VAL A 21 3.47 5.24 -4.18
N MET A 22 3.38 6.52 -4.53
CA MET A 22 4.51 7.44 -4.43
C MET A 22 4.41 8.19 -3.11
N ALA A 23 5.35 7.96 -2.20
CA ALA A 23 5.30 8.54 -0.87
C ALA A 23 6.69 8.88 -0.36
N SER A 24 6.78 9.81 0.58
CA SER A 24 8.08 10.17 1.18
C SER A 24 8.65 9.06 2.06
N HIS A 25 7.81 8.24 2.69
CA HIS A 25 8.20 7.17 3.61
C HIS A 25 7.12 6.06 3.63
N LYS A 26 7.47 4.88 4.17
CA LYS A 26 6.57 3.71 4.30
C LYS A 26 5.24 4.02 4.99
N GLU A 27 5.24 4.83 6.04
CA GLU A 27 4.01 5.20 6.78
C GLU A 27 3.07 6.04 5.91
N LYS A 28 3.62 6.99 5.15
CA LYS A 28 2.84 7.80 4.20
C LYS A 28 2.24 6.94 3.08
N ALA A 29 3.00 5.96 2.56
CA ALA A 29 2.48 5.03 1.55
C ALA A 29 1.29 4.21 2.06
N ARG A 30 1.33 3.81 3.34
CA ARG A 30 0.23 3.13 4.02
C ARG A 30 -1.00 4.04 4.16
N GLU A 31 -0.81 5.25 4.67
CA GLU A 31 -1.91 6.21 4.84
C GLU A 31 -2.57 6.55 3.51
N GLU A 32 -1.77 6.78 2.46
CA GLU A 32 -2.27 7.12 1.13
C GLU A 32 -3.09 5.98 0.53
N HIS A 33 -2.60 4.73 0.66
CA HIS A 33 -3.39 3.56 0.24
C HIS A 33 -4.69 3.41 1.04
N LEU A 34 -4.64 3.58 2.37
CA LEU A 34 -5.83 3.48 3.23
C LEU A 34 -6.84 4.61 3.00
N LYS A 35 -6.42 5.78 2.49
CA LYS A 35 -7.35 6.82 2.06
C LYS A 35 -8.16 6.39 0.84
N THR A 36 -7.54 5.68 -0.10
CA THR A 36 -8.23 5.16 -1.28
C THR A 36 -9.06 3.92 -0.95
N ASP A 37 -8.52 2.99 -0.17
CA ASP A 37 -9.20 1.77 0.24
C ASP A 37 -9.10 1.54 1.77
N PRO A 38 -9.99 2.16 2.57
CA PRO A 38 -9.90 2.12 4.03
C PRO A 38 -10.21 0.76 4.64
N LYS A 39 -10.76 -0.17 3.86
CA LYS A 39 -11.10 -1.54 4.30
C LYS A 39 -10.04 -2.56 3.88
N SER A 40 -9.00 -2.15 3.16
CA SER A 40 -7.94 -3.05 2.71
C SER A 40 -7.03 -3.46 3.86
N LYS A 41 -6.83 -4.77 3.98
CA LYS A 41 -5.85 -5.33 4.92
C LYS A 41 -4.48 -5.33 4.26
N ILE A 42 -3.66 -4.34 4.57
CA ILE A 42 -2.28 -4.27 4.10
C ILE A 42 -1.49 -5.43 4.72
N THR A 43 -0.86 -6.23 3.86
CA THR A 43 -0.08 -7.42 4.23
C THR A 43 1.41 -7.12 4.25
N HIS A 44 1.90 -6.33 3.29
CA HIS A 44 3.32 -6.00 3.20
C HIS A 44 3.50 -4.67 2.45
N ILE A 45 4.59 -3.95 2.74
CA ILE A 45 4.96 -2.74 1.99
C ILE A 45 6.44 -2.83 1.69
N ARG A 46 6.80 -2.75 0.41
CA ARG A 46 8.17 -2.84 -0.09
C ARG A 46 8.56 -1.55 -0.81
N LEU A 47 9.77 -1.06 -0.56
CA LEU A 47 10.38 0.04 -1.31
C LEU A 47 10.91 -0.48 -2.67
N ILE A 48 10.68 0.27 -3.74
CA ILE A 48 11.17 0.00 -5.10
C ILE A 48 11.76 1.22 -5.78
#